data_AF-A0A9W4X757-F1
#
_entry.id   AF-A0A9W4X757-F1
#
_cell.length_a   1.000
_cell.length_b   1.000
_cell.length_c   1.000
_cell.angle_alpha   90.00
_cell.angle_beta   90.00
_cell.angle_gamma   90.00
#
_symmetry.space_group_name_H-M   'P 1'
#
loop_
_entity.id
_entity.type
_entity.pdbx_description
1 polymer ?
#
loop_
_entity_poly.entity_id
_entity_poly.type
_entity_poly.pdbx_seq_one_letter_code
_entity_poly.pdbx_strand_id
1 'polypeptide(L)'
;MTKSQKEKSFKEYLQEIEDPKNNSEINYALPESPTPLQVAKFEICQEVLGYKQDNKLTREQVAEKMDISKAETEDILFCHIEEFTLDRLVNYASKLLDPLQVKVILEPKKSSLHAKAV
;
A
#
# COMPACT_ATOMS: atom_id res chain seq x y z
N MET A 1 -5.01 2.74 -33.67
CA MET A 1 -5.46 3.96 -32.97
C MET A 1 -4.45 5.07 -33.23
N THR A 2 -4.92 6.26 -33.56
CA THR A 2 -4.07 7.45 -33.73
C THR A 2 -3.66 8.02 -32.37
N LYS A 3 -2.60 8.82 -32.31
CA LYS A 3 -2.11 9.45 -31.06
C LYS A 3 -3.21 10.26 -30.35
N SER A 4 -3.97 11.02 -31.14
CA SER A 4 -5.13 11.79 -30.70
C SER A 4 -6.25 10.92 -30.08
N GLN A 5 -6.47 9.71 -30.61
CA GLN A 5 -7.46 8.78 -30.05
C GLN A 5 -7.02 8.22 -28.70
N LYS A 6 -5.72 7.97 -28.48
CA LYS A 6 -5.18 7.52 -27.18
C LYS A 6 -5.26 8.60 -26.11
N GLU A 7 -4.91 9.84 -26.44
CA GLU A 7 -4.98 10.96 -25.49
C GLU A 7 -6.42 11.22 -25.05
N LYS A 8 -7.37 11.11 -25.97
CA LYS A 8 -8.80 11.25 -25.65
C LYS A 8 -9.29 10.14 -24.72
N SER A 9 -8.98 8.87 -25.00
CA SER A 9 -9.42 7.77 -24.13
C SER A 9 -8.77 7.80 -22.75
N PHE A 10 -7.51 8.24 -22.65
CA PHE A 10 -6.84 8.39 -21.37
C PHE A 10 -7.46 9.52 -20.53
N LYS A 11 -7.83 10.64 -21.16
CA LYS A 11 -8.50 11.76 -20.49
C LYS A 11 -9.90 11.40 -20.01
N GLU A 12 -10.66 10.63 -20.81
CA GLU A 12 -11.97 10.10 -20.42
C GLU A 12 -11.84 9.15 -19.22
N TYR A 13 -10.83 8.27 -19.22
CA TYR A 13 -10.53 7.39 -18.08
C TYR A 13 -10.17 8.17 -16.80
N LEU A 14 -9.33 9.21 -16.90
CA LEU A 14 -9.00 10.05 -15.74
C LEU A 14 -10.25 10.74 -15.17
N GLN A 15 -11.11 11.29 -16.04
CA GLN A 15 -12.37 11.90 -15.60
C GLN A 15 -13.32 10.90 -14.94
N GLU A 16 -13.32 9.65 -15.40
CA GLU A 16 -14.13 8.57 -14.82
C GLU A 16 -13.64 8.22 -13.40
N ILE A 17 -12.33 8.07 -13.18
CA ILE A 17 -11.79 7.73 -11.84
C ILE A 17 -11.76 8.93 -10.87
N GLU A 18 -11.80 10.16 -11.39
CA GLU A 18 -11.88 11.39 -10.60
C GLU A 18 -13.32 11.77 -10.20
N ASP A 19 -14.35 11.17 -10.82
CA ASP A 19 -15.76 11.44 -10.50
C ASP A 19 -16.08 10.96 -9.07
N PRO A 20 -16.44 11.86 -8.13
CA PRO A 20 -16.80 11.48 -6.76
C PRO A 20 -18.01 10.54 -6.65
N LYS A 21 -18.82 10.42 -7.70
CA LYS A 21 -19.93 9.45 -7.79
C LYS A 21 -19.46 8.07 -8.21
N ASN A 22 -18.30 8.00 -8.86
CA ASN A 22 -17.60 6.76 -9.09
C ASN A 22 -16.89 6.40 -7.77
N ASN A 23 -17.66 5.78 -6.87
CA ASN A 23 -17.20 5.20 -5.60
C ASN A 23 -16.22 4.03 -5.83
N SER A 24 -15.40 4.08 -6.89
CA SER A 24 -14.23 3.23 -7.00
C SER A 24 -13.34 3.57 -5.81
N GLU A 25 -13.35 2.68 -4.83
CA GLU A 25 -12.46 2.68 -3.68
C GLU A 25 -11.05 3.10 -4.15
N ILE A 26 -10.66 4.33 -3.82
CA ILE A 26 -9.36 4.88 -4.23
C ILE A 26 -8.34 4.38 -3.22
N ASN A 27 -7.18 3.92 -3.68
CA ASN A 27 -6.07 3.64 -2.77
C ASN A 27 -5.70 4.90 -1.99
N TYR A 28 -5.63 4.79 -0.67
CA TYR A 28 -5.28 5.91 0.20
C TYR A 28 -3.79 6.22 0.03
N ALA A 29 -3.50 7.45 -0.37
CA ALA A 29 -2.14 7.94 -0.44
C ALA A 29 -1.55 8.13 0.97
N LEU A 30 -0.23 7.98 1.07
CA LEU A 30 0.51 8.40 2.26
C LEU A 30 0.34 9.92 2.51
N PRO A 31 0.39 10.38 3.78
CA PRO A 31 0.42 11.81 4.08
C PRO A 31 1.70 12.48 3.53
N GLU A 32 1.71 13.80 3.43
CA GLU A 32 2.84 14.57 2.85
C GLU A 32 4.20 14.31 3.51
N SER A 33 4.23 13.93 4.78
CA SER A 33 5.44 13.63 5.54
C SER A 33 5.23 12.35 6.35
N PRO A 34 5.28 11.17 5.70
CA PRO A 34 4.95 9.92 6.35
C PRO A 34 6.07 9.50 7.30
N THR A 35 5.69 8.91 8.43
CA THR A 35 6.65 8.27 9.34
C THR A 35 7.20 6.98 8.71
N PRO A 36 8.38 6.49 9.12
CA PRO A 36 8.89 5.20 8.66
C PRO A 36 7.91 4.04 8.90
N LEU A 37 7.12 4.12 9.98
CA LEU A 37 6.09 3.13 10.28
C LEU A 37 4.95 3.15 9.25
N GLN A 38 4.48 4.34 8.87
CA GLN A 38 3.43 4.47 7.84
C GLN A 38 3.91 3.97 6.48
N VAL A 39 5.15 4.30 6.10
CA VAL A 39 5.77 3.80 4.87
C VAL A 39 5.80 2.28 4.87
N ALA A 40 6.29 1.65 5.94
CA ALA A 40 6.38 0.19 6.03
C ALA A 40 5.00 -0.49 5.93
N LYS A 41 3.97 0.05 6.60
CA LYS A 41 2.60 -0.47 6.50
C LYS A 41 2.05 -0.34 5.06
N PHE A 42 2.28 0.80 4.43
CA PHE A 42 1.82 1.07 3.08
C PHE A 42 2.48 0.14 2.06
N GLU A 43 3.79 -0.08 2.17
CA GLU A 43 4.53 -1.02 1.32
C GLU A 43 3.95 -2.44 1.44
N ILE A 44 3.66 -2.91 2.66
CA ILE A 44 3.02 -4.23 2.84
C ILE A 44 1.66 -4.30 2.13
N CYS A 45 0.82 -3.27 2.24
CA CYS A 45 -0.46 -3.23 1.54
C CYS A 45 -0.29 -3.25 0.02
N GLN A 46 0.70 -2.52 -0.52
CA GLN A 46 1.02 -2.52 -1.95
C GLN A 46 1.48 -3.90 -2.43
N GLU A 47 2.30 -4.61 -1.65
CA GLU A 47 2.74 -5.98 -1.98
C GLU A 47 1.57 -6.97 -2.00
N VAL A 48 0.62 -6.86 -1.05
CA VAL A 48 -0.61 -7.67 -1.05
C VAL A 48 -1.47 -7.37 -2.30
N LEU A 49 -1.61 -6.10 -2.66
CA LEU A 49 -2.34 -5.69 -3.86
C LEU A 49 -1.66 -6.20 -5.14
N GLY A 50 -0.33 -6.08 -5.23
CA GLY A 50 0.48 -6.60 -6.33
C GLY A 50 0.32 -8.11 -6.48
N TYR A 51 0.45 -8.86 -5.38
CA TYR A 51 0.25 -10.31 -5.38
C TYR A 51 -1.15 -10.69 -5.89
N LYS A 52 -2.20 -9.99 -5.43
CA LYS A 52 -3.57 -10.20 -5.91
C LYS A 52 -3.66 -10.01 -7.43
N GLN A 53 -3.07 -8.94 -7.95
CA GLN A 53 -3.11 -8.61 -9.38
C GLN A 53 -2.33 -9.64 -10.22
N ASP A 54 -1.12 -9.98 -9.82
CA ASP A 54 -0.24 -10.93 -10.51
C ASP A 54 -0.85 -12.33 -10.58
N ASN A 55 -1.52 -12.74 -9.51
CA ASN A 55 -2.17 -14.04 -9.41
C ASN A 55 -3.66 -14.03 -9.83
N LYS A 56 -4.17 -12.88 -10.28
CA LYS A 56 -5.58 -12.68 -10.72
C LYS A 56 -6.60 -13.15 -9.69
N LEU A 57 -6.31 -12.92 -8.41
CA LEU A 57 -7.18 -13.33 -7.32
C LEU A 57 -8.35 -12.35 -7.15
N THR A 58 -9.51 -12.90 -6.78
CA THR A 58 -10.63 -12.11 -6.27
C THR A 58 -10.34 -11.62 -4.84
N ARG A 59 -11.11 -10.63 -4.36
CA ARG A 59 -10.99 -10.16 -2.97
C ARG A 59 -11.25 -11.30 -1.99
N GLU A 60 -12.24 -12.16 -2.27
CA GLU A 60 -12.58 -13.32 -1.45
C GLU A 60 -11.44 -14.32 -1.32
N GLN A 61 -10.74 -14.60 -2.42
CA GLN A 61 -9.61 -15.53 -2.40
C GLN A 61 -8.43 -14.98 -1.60
N VAL A 62 -8.22 -13.66 -1.64
CA VAL A 62 -7.21 -13.01 -0.79
C VAL A 62 -7.61 -13.12 0.68
N ALA A 63 -8.87 -12.81 1.01
CA ALA A 63 -9.41 -12.90 2.37
C ALA A 63 -9.28 -14.32 2.95
N GLU A 64 -9.61 -15.35 2.16
CA GLU A 64 -9.48 -16.76 2.54
C GLU A 64 -8.03 -17.15 2.78
N LYS A 65 -7.10 -16.73 1.91
CA LYS A 65 -5.66 -17.03 2.06
C LYS A 65 -5.04 -16.34 3.27
N MET A 66 -5.42 -15.10 3.53
CA MET A 66 -4.96 -14.34 4.71
C MET A 66 -5.73 -14.72 5.98
N ASP A 67 -6.84 -15.46 5.84
CA ASP A 67 -7.72 -15.87 6.93
C ASP A 67 -8.17 -14.65 7.76
N ILE A 68 -8.81 -13.70 7.05
CA ILE A 68 -9.35 -12.44 7.57
C ILE A 68 -10.72 -12.14 6.92
N SER A 69 -11.42 -11.13 7.44
CA SER A 69 -12.71 -10.73 6.86
C SER A 69 -12.56 -10.05 5.49
N LYS A 70 -13.65 -10.01 4.71
CA LYS A 70 -13.70 -9.27 3.45
C LYS A 70 -13.45 -7.78 3.64
N ALA A 71 -14.00 -7.20 4.71
CA ALA A 71 -13.83 -5.79 5.04
C ALA A 71 -12.36 -5.47 5.35
N GLU A 72 -11.70 -6.27 6.19
CA GLU A 72 -10.26 -6.07 6.47
C GLU A 72 -9.41 -6.28 5.21
N THR A 73 -9.80 -7.21 4.35
CA THR A 73 -9.12 -7.41 3.06
C THR A 73 -9.24 -6.18 2.17
N GLU A 74 -10.43 -5.57 2.16
CA GLU A 74 -10.70 -4.33 1.43
C GLU A 74 -9.83 -3.18 1.94
N ASP A 75 -9.84 -2.96 3.26
CA ASP A 75 -9.00 -1.94 3.91
C ASP A 75 -7.51 -2.12 3.59
N ILE A 76 -7.01 -3.37 3.53
CA ILE A 76 -5.62 -3.65 3.13
C ILE A 76 -5.40 -3.33 1.64
N LEU A 77 -6.29 -3.79 0.76
CA LEU A 77 -6.17 -3.56 -0.69
C LEU A 77 -6.26 -2.08 -1.09
N PHE A 78 -6.87 -1.24 -0.23
CA PHE A 78 -6.96 0.21 -0.38
C PHE A 78 -5.98 0.99 0.51
N CYS A 79 -5.05 0.30 1.18
CA CYS A 79 -4.01 0.90 2.01
C CYS A 79 -4.55 1.79 3.16
N HIS A 80 -5.61 1.38 3.86
CA HIS A 80 -6.09 2.03 5.09
C HIS A 80 -5.14 1.75 6.27
N ILE A 81 -3.90 2.24 6.19
CA ILE A 81 -2.80 1.86 7.09
C ILE A 81 -2.99 2.24 8.56
N GLU A 82 -3.92 3.17 8.86
CA GLU A 82 -4.21 3.59 10.23
C GLU A 82 -5.11 2.59 10.97
N GLU A 83 -5.83 1.72 10.25
CA GLU A 83 -6.69 0.68 10.83
C GLU A 83 -5.91 -0.54 11.33
N PHE A 84 -4.62 -0.64 10.98
CA PHE A 84 -3.79 -1.80 11.29
C PHE A 84 -2.52 -1.43 12.04
N THR A 85 -2.14 -2.28 12.98
CA THR A 85 -0.78 -2.27 13.53
C THR A 85 0.18 -2.99 12.56
N LEU A 86 1.47 -2.69 12.65
CA LEU A 86 2.48 -3.32 11.77
C LEU A 86 2.54 -4.84 11.97
N ASP A 87 2.45 -5.31 13.21
CA ASP A 87 2.45 -6.74 13.54
C ASP A 87 1.25 -7.48 12.93
N ARG A 88 0.04 -6.89 12.94
CA ARG A 88 -1.13 -7.46 12.27
C ARG A 88 -0.92 -7.56 10.76
N LEU A 89 -0.44 -6.49 10.13
CA LEU A 89 -0.18 -6.49 8.68
C LEU A 89 0.86 -7.53 8.29
N VAL A 90 1.98 -7.61 9.02
CA VAL A 90 3.01 -8.62 8.79
C VAL A 90 2.44 -10.04 8.93
N ASN A 91 1.66 -10.30 9.97
CA ASN A 91 1.05 -11.62 10.21
C ASN A 91 0.05 -12.01 9.12
N TYR A 92 -0.75 -11.07 8.61
CA TYR A 92 -1.66 -11.35 7.50
C TYR A 92 -0.92 -11.53 6.19
N ALA A 93 0.03 -10.63 5.89
CA ALA A 93 0.82 -10.68 4.67
C ALA A 93 1.68 -11.95 4.61
N SER A 94 2.23 -12.44 5.73
CA SER A 94 3.04 -13.67 5.74
C SER A 94 2.26 -14.93 5.37
N LYS A 95 0.93 -14.93 5.51
CA LYS A 95 0.08 -16.05 5.04
C LYS A 95 -0.10 -16.05 3.51
N LEU A 96 0.12 -14.90 2.86
CA LEU A 96 -0.06 -14.71 1.42
C LEU A 96 1.27 -14.66 0.65
N LEU A 97 2.25 -13.94 1.20
CA LEU A 97 3.55 -13.64 0.63
C LEU A 97 4.60 -14.53 1.31
N ASP A 98 4.73 -15.78 0.87
CA ASP A 98 5.71 -16.71 1.47
C ASP A 98 6.95 -16.86 0.57
N PRO A 99 8.17 -16.57 1.07
CA PRO A 99 8.51 -16.10 2.42
C PRO A 99 8.52 -14.57 2.57
N LEU A 100 7.91 -14.08 3.66
CA LEU A 100 8.02 -12.69 4.12
C LEU A 100 9.00 -12.59 5.30
N GLN A 101 9.92 -11.61 5.25
CA GLN A 101 10.96 -11.40 6.26
C GLN A 101 10.93 -9.97 6.79
N VAL A 102 11.18 -9.80 8.09
CA VAL A 102 11.28 -8.49 8.75
C VAL A 102 12.73 -8.24 9.17
N LYS A 103 13.28 -7.10 8.77
CA LYS A 103 14.62 -6.65 9.16
C LYS A 103 14.54 -5.32 9.90
N VAL A 104 15.17 -5.25 11.08
CA VAL A 104 15.32 -4.02 11.85
C VAL A 104 16.71 -3.43 11.61
N ILE A 105 16.77 -2.15 11.25
CA ILE A 105 18.02 -1.42 11.02
C ILE A 105 18.11 -0.29 12.04
N LEU A 106 19.21 -0.26 12.81
CA LEU A 106 19.48 0.79 13.78
C LEU A 106 20.61 1.68 13.25
N GLU A 107 20.27 2.91 12.87
CA GLU A 107 21.27 3.89 12.46
C GLU A 107 21.65 4.78 13.64
N PRO A 108 22.94 4.90 13.99
CA PRO A 108 23.36 5.83 15.03
C PRO A 108 23.06 7.26 14.59
N LYS A 109 22.48 8.05 15.50
CA LYS A 109 22.25 9.49 15.29
C LYS A 109 23.61 10.11 14.95
N LYS A 110 23.77 10.63 13.73
CA LYS A 110 24.98 11.39 13.35
C LYS A 110 25.11 12.56 14.34
N SER A 111 26.09 12.50 15.22
CA SER A 111 26.45 13.65 16.04
C SER A 111 26.86 14.76 15.07
N SER A 112 26.14 15.87 15.08
CA SER A 112 26.60 17.08 14.40
C SER A 112 27.87 17.54 15.11
N LEU A 113 29.02 17.20 14.54
CA LEU A 113 30.33 17.72 14.91
C LEU A 113 30.40 19.22 14.56
N HIS A 114 29.66 20.05 15.28
CA HIS A 114 29.80 21.51 15.23
C HIS A 114 29.83 22.19 16.60
N ALA A 115 29.78 21.44 17.71
CA ALA A 115 30.00 22.00 19.04
C ALA A 115 31.34 21.54 19.61
N LYS A 116 32.42 22.17 19.14
CA LYS A 116 33.67 22.47 19.86
C LYS A 116 34.70 23.00 18.85
N ALA A 117 34.49 24.24 18.41
CA ALA A 117 35.62 25.08 18.04
C ALA A 117 36.10 25.75 19.33
N VAL A 118 37.42 25.65 19.53
CA VAL A 118 38.23 26.18 20.63
C VAL A 118 38.10 27.69 20.76
#